data_AF-A0A8S3HQG9-F1
#
_entry.id   AF-A0A8S3HQG9-F1
#
_cell.length_a   1.000
_cell.length_b   1.000
_cell.length_c   1.000
_cell.angle_alpha   90.00
_cell.angle_beta   90.00
_cell.angle_gamma   90.00
#
_symmetry.space_group_name_H-M   'P 1'
#
loop_
_entity.id
_entity.type
_entity.pdbx_description
1 polymer ?
#
loop_
_entity_poly.entity_id
_entity_poly.type
_entity_poly.pdbx_seq_one_letter_code
_entity_poly.pdbx_strand_id
1 'polypeptide(L)'
;MEDNFEGLISTLQTSSSCDDLLCEVRLILEKQNSLLSSALISQFHRSLLILEHWTWQLFSQTTHEWVQKSNCVELLHTIALFNKNLNLNYKDVEANIEGSLLVLKPTNGINLIFENIEKITDDIDLFISIVSLWFDNLANLLQKNSKFEICPIIIYVNLYITRHYIMTDQYKFYLT
;
A
#
# COMPACT_ATOMS: atom_id res chain seq x y z
N MET A 1 1.94 24.22 8.28
CA MET A 1 2.80 23.08 7.87
C MET A 1 1.99 22.06 7.06
N GLU A 2 0.69 21.90 7.34
CA GLU A 2 -0.24 21.09 6.54
C GLU A 2 -0.59 21.70 5.17
N ASP A 3 -0.54 23.04 5.02
CA ASP A 3 -0.84 23.75 3.76
C ASP A 3 0.09 23.41 2.59
N ASN A 4 1.18 22.65 2.81
CA ASN A 4 2.13 22.24 1.78
C ASN A 4 1.91 20.79 1.29
N PHE A 5 1.04 20.00 1.92
CA PHE A 5 0.95 18.56 1.61
C PHE A 5 0.56 18.28 0.14
N GLU A 6 -0.43 19.00 -0.39
CA GLU A 6 -0.84 18.87 -1.79
C GLU A 6 0.29 19.25 -2.77
N GLY A 7 1.07 20.28 -2.43
CA GLY A 7 2.24 20.70 -3.19
C GLY A 7 3.31 19.61 -3.23
N LEU A 8 3.64 19.03 -2.07
CA LEU A 8 4.61 17.94 -1.96
C LEU A 8 4.21 16.72 -2.78
N ILE A 9 2.95 16.30 -2.69
CA ILE A 9 2.44 15.16 -3.47
C ILE A 9 2.47 15.45 -4.98
N SER A 10 2.15 16.68 -5.40
CA SER A 10 2.23 17.08 -6.82
C SER A 10 3.67 17.05 -7.34
N THR A 11 4.64 17.48 -6.53
CA THR A 11 6.06 17.40 -6.87
C THR A 11 6.59 15.96 -6.90
N LEU A 12 6.08 15.07 -6.04
CA LEU A 12 6.40 13.64 -6.04
C LEU A 12 6.06 12.96 -7.37
N GLN A 13 4.96 13.37 -8.01
CA GLN A 13 4.53 12.80 -9.31
C GLN A 13 5.38 13.26 -10.50
N THR A 14 6.02 14.42 -10.39
CA THR A 14 6.62 15.13 -11.53
C THR A 14 8.14 15.13 -11.52
N SER A 15 8.77 14.86 -10.38
CA SER A 15 10.22 14.85 -10.21
C SER A 15 10.76 13.45 -9.90
N SER A 16 11.98 13.16 -10.34
CA SER A 16 12.73 12.01 -9.82
C SER A 16 12.95 12.24 -8.32
N SER A 17 12.29 11.43 -7.48
CA SER A 17 12.13 11.60 -6.03
C SER A 17 13.34 12.26 -5.35
N CYS A 18 13.17 13.49 -4.85
CA CYS A 18 14.15 14.13 -3.98
C CYS A 18 14.01 13.57 -2.56
N ASP A 19 15.12 13.18 -1.94
CA ASP A 19 15.14 12.59 -0.58
C ASP A 19 14.48 13.50 0.47
N ASP A 20 14.65 14.81 0.34
CA ASP A 20 14.04 15.80 1.24
C ASP A 20 12.51 15.78 1.16
N LEU A 21 11.96 15.61 -0.05
CA LEU A 21 10.52 15.54 -0.27
C LEU A 21 9.91 14.30 0.36
N LEU A 22 10.56 13.14 0.22
CA LEU A 22 10.11 11.89 0.84
C LEU A 22 10.10 12.01 2.37
N CYS A 23 11.13 12.66 2.92
CA CYS A 23 11.25 12.91 4.36
C CYS A 23 10.13 13.84 4.87
N GLU A 24 9.81 14.92 4.14
CA GLU A 24 8.74 15.83 4.53
C GLU A 24 7.36 15.16 4.52
N VAL A 25 7.05 14.38 3.47
CA VAL A 25 5.79 13.62 3.39
C VAL A 25 5.71 12.63 4.56
N ARG A 26 6.80 11.92 4.86
CA ARG A 26 6.87 10.99 5.99
C ARG A 26 6.55 11.70 7.31
N LEU A 27 7.24 12.81 7.60
CA LEU A 27 7.07 13.56 8.85
C LEU A 27 5.64 14.09 9.02
N ILE A 28 4.95 14.42 7.92
CA ILE A 28 3.54 14.83 7.97
C ILE A 28 2.65 13.64 8.39
N LEU A 29 2.88 12.45 7.82
CA LEU A 29 2.10 11.25 8.12
C LEU A 29 2.38 10.71 9.54
N GLU A 30 3.63 10.72 10.00
CA GLU A 30 4.01 10.26 11.35
C GLU A 30 3.38 11.10 12.46
N LYS A 31 3.15 12.39 12.22
CA LYS A 31 2.52 13.31 13.19
C LYS A 31 1.02 13.06 13.36
N GLN A 32 0.40 12.24 12.50
CA GLN A 32 -1.02 12.00 12.55
C GLN A 32 -1.41 11.06 13.69
N ASN A 33 -2.46 11.43 14.42
CA ASN A 33 -3.12 10.58 15.42
C ASN A 33 -4.61 10.44 15.07
N SER A 34 -5.41 9.75 15.89
CA SER A 34 -6.82 9.50 15.57
C SER A 34 -7.67 10.74 15.33
N LEU A 35 -7.40 11.85 16.02
CA LEU A 35 -8.13 13.11 15.83
C LEU A 35 -7.65 13.88 14.60
N LEU A 36 -6.33 14.00 14.43
CA LEU A 36 -5.73 14.72 13.31
C LEU A 36 -5.94 14.00 11.97
N SER A 37 -5.97 12.68 11.99
CA SER A 37 -6.15 11.86 10.78
C SER A 37 -7.49 12.07 10.11
N SER A 38 -8.58 12.27 10.86
CA SER A 38 -9.89 12.54 10.25
C SER A 38 -9.90 13.86 9.49
N ALA A 39 -9.27 14.90 10.05
CA ALA A 39 -9.14 16.20 9.42
C ALA A 39 -8.24 16.11 8.17
N LEU A 40 -7.08 15.46 8.30
CA LEU A 40 -6.15 15.26 7.20
C LEU A 40 -6.77 14.44 6.06
N ILE A 41 -7.47 13.34 6.37
CA ILE A 41 -8.18 12.53 5.36
C ILE A 41 -9.24 13.37 4.66
N SER A 42 -10.07 14.10 5.40
CA SER A 42 -11.13 14.90 4.80
C SER A 42 -10.59 16.04 3.93
N GLN A 43 -9.48 16.67 4.35
CA GLN A 43 -8.90 17.82 3.64
C GLN A 43 -8.03 17.39 2.45
N PHE A 44 -7.26 16.31 2.61
CA PHE A 44 -6.23 15.88 1.66
C PHE A 44 -6.50 14.50 1.04
N HIS A 45 -7.77 14.05 1.03
CA HIS A 45 -8.16 12.74 0.48
C HIS A 45 -7.55 12.49 -0.91
N ARG A 46 -7.64 13.48 -1.80
CA ARG A 46 -7.09 13.38 -3.16
C ARG A 46 -5.57 13.20 -3.17
N SER A 47 -4.85 13.94 -2.33
CA SER A 47 -3.39 13.84 -2.22
C SER A 47 -2.98 12.49 -1.64
N LEU A 48 -3.73 11.95 -0.67
CA LEU A 48 -3.52 10.61 -0.14
C LEU A 48 -3.78 9.53 -1.20
N LEU A 49 -4.85 9.67 -1.98
CA LEU A 49 -5.12 8.77 -3.12
C LEU A 49 -3.98 8.77 -4.14
N ILE A 50 -3.40 9.95 -4.41
CA ILE A 50 -2.26 10.07 -5.31
C ILE A 50 -1.04 9.37 -4.71
N LEU A 51 -0.77 9.54 -3.41
CA LEU A 51 0.35 8.90 -2.72
C LEU A 51 0.22 7.36 -2.74
N GLU A 52 -0.99 6.84 -2.49
CA GLU A 52 -1.27 5.41 -2.62
C GLU A 52 -1.06 4.93 -4.06
N HIS A 53 -1.56 5.67 -5.05
CA HIS A 53 -1.37 5.31 -6.45
C HIS A 53 0.12 5.30 -6.84
N TRP A 54 0.89 6.29 -6.39
CA TRP A 54 2.33 6.34 -6.57
C TRP A 54 3.02 5.12 -5.96
N THR A 55 2.61 4.72 -4.76
CA THR A 55 3.17 3.52 -4.08
C THR A 55 2.92 2.26 -4.89
N TRP A 56 1.70 2.08 -5.38
CA TRP A 56 1.36 0.93 -6.20
C TRP A 56 2.08 0.92 -7.56
N GLN A 57 2.27 2.08 -8.17
CA GLN A 57 3.10 2.21 -9.37
C GLN A 57 4.55 1.79 -9.08
N LEU A 58 5.09 2.16 -7.93
CA LEU A 58 6.44 1.81 -7.48
C LEU A 58 6.60 0.28 -7.34
N PHE A 59 5.60 -0.42 -6.79
CA PHE A 59 5.61 -1.88 -6.69
C PHE A 59 5.46 -2.59 -8.02
N SER A 60 4.87 -1.91 -9.00
CA SER A 60 4.64 -2.44 -10.35
C SER A 60 5.84 -2.22 -11.29
N GLN A 61 6.96 -1.68 -10.79
CA GLN A 61 8.16 -1.48 -11.61
C GLN A 61 8.88 -2.81 -11.84
N THR A 62 9.59 -2.93 -12.97
CA THR A 62 10.40 -4.12 -13.28
C THR A 62 11.71 -4.15 -12.50
N THR A 63 12.18 -2.99 -12.03
CA THR A 63 13.37 -2.85 -11.19
C THR A 63 12.99 -2.22 -9.85
N HIS A 64 13.60 -2.70 -8.77
CA HIS A 64 13.31 -2.26 -7.40
C HIS A 64 14.48 -1.52 -6.76
N GLU A 65 15.19 -0.69 -7.53
CA GLU A 65 16.32 0.12 -7.00
C GLU A 65 15.89 1.04 -5.86
N TRP A 66 14.61 1.41 -5.80
CA TRP A 66 14.03 2.20 -4.72
C TRP A 66 14.13 1.50 -3.35
N VAL A 67 14.23 0.18 -3.31
CA VAL A 67 14.38 -0.60 -2.07
C VAL A 67 15.74 -0.33 -1.41
N GLN A 68 16.73 0.12 -2.18
CA GLN A 68 18.04 0.51 -1.66
C GLN A 68 18.05 1.95 -1.09
N LYS A 69 16.99 2.73 -1.29
CA LYS A 69 16.88 4.10 -0.81
C LYS A 69 16.15 4.12 0.54
N SER A 70 16.88 4.36 1.62
CA SER A 70 16.35 4.33 2.99
C SER A 70 15.11 5.23 3.15
N ASN A 71 15.14 6.46 2.65
CA ASN A 71 14.02 7.40 2.76
C ASN A 71 12.75 6.90 2.05
N CYS A 72 12.92 6.18 0.94
CA CYS A 72 11.79 5.61 0.21
C CYS A 72 11.16 4.47 1.02
N VAL A 73 11.99 3.56 1.53
CA VAL A 73 11.56 2.45 2.39
C VAL A 73 10.89 2.95 3.66
N GLU A 74 11.47 3.96 4.33
CA GLU A 74 10.91 4.57 5.54
C GLU A 74 9.56 5.25 5.27
N LEU A 75 9.42 5.96 4.14
CA LEU A 75 8.13 6.51 3.74
C LEU A 75 7.10 5.41 3.49
N LEU A 76 7.47 4.34 2.78
CA LEU A 76 6.57 3.22 2.51
C LEU A 76 6.09 2.54 3.79
N HIS A 77 7.00 2.28 4.74
CA HIS A 77 6.60 1.78 6.06
C HIS A 77 5.64 2.72 6.79
N THR A 78 5.88 4.03 6.69
CA THR A 78 5.02 5.04 7.30
C THR A 78 3.63 5.06 6.68
N ILE A 79 3.53 4.97 5.35
CA ILE A 79 2.26 4.87 4.63
C ILE A 79 1.52 3.58 5.05
N ALA A 80 2.21 2.44 5.08
CA ALA A 80 1.62 1.18 5.50
C ALA A 80 1.09 1.23 6.95
N LEU A 81 1.82 1.89 7.86
CA LEU A 81 1.38 2.09 9.24
C LEU A 81 0.17 3.04 9.32
N PHE A 82 0.19 4.13 8.56
CA PHE A 82 -0.93 5.06 8.45
C PHE A 82 -2.20 4.33 7.99
N ASN A 83 -2.09 3.49 6.96
CA ASN A 83 -3.16 2.65 6.43
C ASN A 83 -3.69 1.64 7.45
N LYS A 84 -2.79 1.00 8.20
CA LYS A 84 -3.16 0.08 9.29
C LYS A 84 -3.96 0.81 10.37
N ASN A 85 -3.49 1.99 10.78
CA ASN A 85 -4.18 2.83 11.77
C ASN A 85 -5.53 3.32 11.26
N LEU A 86 -5.64 3.61 9.97
CA LEU A 86 -6.90 3.95 9.32
C LEU A 86 -7.93 2.83 9.43
N ASN A 87 -7.52 1.58 9.18
CA ASN A 87 -8.40 0.44 9.33
C ASN A 87 -8.79 0.17 10.80
N LEU A 88 -7.84 0.24 11.73
CA LEU A 88 -8.03 -0.24 13.10
C LEU A 88 -8.55 0.82 14.08
N ASN A 89 -8.10 2.07 13.94
CA ASN A 89 -8.23 3.08 15.00
C ASN A 89 -9.20 4.22 14.64
N TYR A 90 -9.46 4.47 13.35
CA TYR A 90 -10.27 5.61 12.92
C TYR A 90 -11.71 5.15 12.66
N LYS A 91 -12.56 5.33 13.68
CA LYS A 91 -13.97 4.87 13.64
C LYS A 91 -14.88 5.76 12.79
N ASP A 92 -14.46 7.01 12.56
CA ASP A 92 -15.28 8.04 11.93
C ASP A 92 -14.99 8.21 10.43
N VAL A 93 -14.08 7.41 9.85
CA VAL A 93 -13.80 7.43 8.42
C VAL A 93 -14.80 6.53 7.70
N GLU A 94 -15.49 7.08 6.70
CA GLU A 94 -16.43 6.28 5.91
C GLU A 94 -15.70 5.14 5.20
N ALA A 95 -16.24 3.93 5.28
CA ALA A 95 -15.64 2.75 4.68
C ALA A 95 -15.38 2.89 3.15
N ASN A 96 -16.12 3.76 2.44
CA ASN A 96 -15.84 4.06 1.03
C ASN A 96 -14.52 4.82 0.84
N ILE A 97 -14.22 5.76 1.75
CA ILE A 97 -12.96 6.50 1.78
C ILE A 97 -11.82 5.54 2.10
N GLU A 98 -11.97 4.69 3.13
CA GLU A 98 -10.98 3.67 3.49
C GLU A 98 -10.65 2.76 2.31
N GLY A 99 -11.69 2.21 1.67
CA GLY A 99 -11.53 1.36 0.50
C GLY A 99 -10.92 2.09 -0.69
N SER A 100 -11.23 3.37 -0.91
CA SER A 100 -10.65 4.12 -2.02
C SER A 100 -9.14 4.33 -1.89
N LEU A 101 -8.62 4.42 -0.67
CA LEU A 101 -7.20 4.59 -0.39
C LEU A 101 -6.45 3.26 -0.56
N LEU A 102 -7.01 2.16 -0.05
CA LEU A 102 -6.31 0.88 0.03
C LEU A 102 -6.51 -0.02 -1.20
N VAL A 103 -7.70 0.04 -1.82
CA VAL A 103 -8.04 -0.84 -2.93
C VAL A 103 -7.43 -0.29 -4.20
N LEU A 104 -6.52 -1.07 -4.78
CA LEU A 104 -5.94 -0.77 -6.08
C LEU A 104 -7.04 -0.57 -7.13
N LYS A 105 -6.93 0.49 -7.93
CA LYS A 105 -7.66 0.54 -9.20
C LYS A 105 -7.07 -0.49 -10.17
N PRO A 106 -7.89 -1.12 -11.02
CA PRO A 106 -7.41 -2.15 -11.94
C PRO A 106 -6.37 -1.57 -12.89
N THR A 107 -5.11 -1.90 -12.64
CA THR A 107 -4.00 -1.70 -13.55
C THR A 107 -3.22 -3.01 -13.61
N ASN A 108 -2.51 -3.24 -14.70
CA ASN A 108 -1.65 -4.42 -14.91
C ASN A 108 -0.57 -4.62 -13.82
N GLY A 109 -0.50 -3.73 -12.84
CA GLY A 109 0.50 -3.70 -11.79
C GLY A 109 0.48 -4.90 -10.84
N ILE A 110 -0.69 -5.49 -10.54
CA ILE A 110 -0.73 -6.67 -9.65
C ILE A 110 -0.01 -7.86 -10.25
N ASN A 111 -0.15 -8.08 -11.55
CA ASN A 111 0.54 -9.18 -12.22
C ASN A 111 2.05 -8.98 -12.14
N LEU A 112 2.52 -7.75 -12.36
CA LEU A 112 3.93 -7.40 -12.24
C LEU A 112 4.45 -7.60 -10.81
N ILE A 113 3.65 -7.24 -9.80
CA ILE A 113 4.01 -7.49 -8.39
C ILE A 113 4.20 -8.99 -8.15
N PHE A 114 3.27 -9.83 -8.59
CA PHE A 114 3.40 -11.27 -8.42
C PHE A 114 4.54 -11.88 -9.24
N GLU A 115 4.72 -11.47 -10.50
CA GLU A 115 5.85 -11.89 -11.33
C GLU A 115 7.19 -11.51 -10.70
N ASN A 116 7.25 -10.38 -9.99
CA ASN A 116 8.43 -9.94 -9.27
C ASN A 116 8.66 -10.80 -8.02
N ILE A 117 7.61 -11.11 -7.25
CA ILE A 117 7.68 -12.02 -6.09
C ILE A 117 8.18 -13.41 -6.53
N GLU A 118 7.64 -13.96 -7.63
CA GLU A 118 8.02 -15.30 -8.13
C GLU A 118 9.49 -15.40 -8.59
N LYS A 119 10.13 -14.28 -8.95
CA LYS A 119 11.54 -14.24 -9.37
C LYS A 119 12.51 -14.14 -8.19
N ILE A 120 12.02 -13.74 -7.02
CA ILE A 120 12.83 -13.57 -5.83
C ILE A 120 13.04 -14.93 -5.18
N THR A 121 14.28 -15.22 -4.81
CA THR A 121 14.70 -16.48 -4.18
C THR A 121 15.22 -16.29 -2.76
N ASP A 122 15.33 -15.04 -2.31
CA ASP A 122 15.74 -14.66 -0.97
C ASP A 122 14.50 -14.51 -0.08
N ASP A 123 14.45 -15.28 1.00
CA ASP A 123 13.34 -15.26 1.97
C ASP A 123 13.30 -13.96 2.79
N ILE A 124 14.36 -13.15 2.76
CA ILE A 124 14.49 -11.88 3.52
C ILE A 124 14.48 -10.68 2.56
N ASP A 125 13.89 -10.83 1.38
CA ASP A 125 13.84 -9.74 0.41
C ASP A 125 12.97 -8.57 0.90
N LEU A 126 13.56 -7.38 0.86
CA LEU A 126 12.93 -6.13 1.32
C LEU A 126 11.73 -5.74 0.46
N PHE A 127 11.72 -6.04 -0.84
CA PHE A 127 10.56 -5.81 -1.69
C PHE A 127 9.37 -6.65 -1.22
N ILE A 128 9.58 -7.96 -0.99
CA ILE A 128 8.54 -8.85 -0.47
C ILE A 128 8.05 -8.31 0.87
N SER A 129 8.98 -8.00 1.78
CA SER A 129 8.66 -7.49 3.12
C SER A 129 7.78 -6.24 3.09
N ILE A 130 8.06 -5.30 2.18
CA ILE A 130 7.28 -4.06 2.03
C ILE A 130 5.92 -4.35 1.39
N VAL A 131 5.88 -5.10 0.29
CA VAL A 131 4.62 -5.43 -0.41
C VAL A 131 3.65 -6.21 0.49
N SER A 132 4.18 -7.11 1.33
CA SER A 132 3.38 -7.85 2.33
C SER A 132 2.60 -6.91 3.26
N LEU A 133 3.14 -5.73 3.61
CA LEU A 133 2.41 -4.77 4.45
C LEU A 133 1.15 -4.22 3.76
N TRP A 134 1.16 -4.08 2.43
CA TRP A 134 -0.03 -3.68 1.68
C TRP A 134 -1.06 -4.80 1.60
N PHE A 135 -0.64 -6.05 1.42
CA PHE A 135 -1.54 -7.20 1.49
C PHE A 135 -2.15 -7.37 2.88
N ASP A 136 -1.39 -7.14 3.95
CA ASP A 136 -1.90 -7.11 5.32
C ASP A 136 -2.96 -6.02 5.51
N ASN A 137 -2.71 -4.82 4.99
CA ASN A 137 -3.69 -3.73 5.04
C ASN A 137 -4.97 -4.03 4.25
N LEU A 138 -4.84 -4.69 3.09
CA LEU A 138 -5.98 -5.17 2.32
C LEU A 138 -6.77 -6.25 3.08
N ALA A 139 -6.09 -7.21 3.72
CA ALA A 139 -6.73 -8.24 4.53
C ALA A 139 -7.51 -7.63 5.70
N ASN A 140 -6.91 -6.66 6.41
CA ASN A 140 -7.57 -5.93 7.49
C ASN A 140 -8.82 -5.17 7.01
N LEU A 141 -8.74 -4.52 5.85
CA LEU A 141 -9.88 -3.84 5.24
C LEU A 141 -11.02 -4.83 4.97
N LEU A 142 -10.71 -5.99 4.38
CA LEU A 142 -11.71 -7.01 4.05
C LEU A 142 -12.39 -7.59 5.29
N GLN A 143 -11.61 -7.86 6.34
CA GLN A 143 -12.14 -8.34 7.61
C GLN A 143 -13.13 -7.34 8.23
N LYS A 144 -12.85 -6.04 8.14
CA LYS A 144 -13.71 -4.97 8.67
C LYS A 144 -14.93 -4.70 7.77
N ASN A 145 -14.78 -4.83 6.46
CA ASN A 145 -15.74 -4.35 5.47
C ASN A 145 -15.99 -5.39 4.37
N SER A 146 -16.90 -6.34 4.62
CA SER A 146 -17.24 -7.44 3.70
C SER A 146 -17.75 -6.97 2.32
N LYS A 147 -18.23 -5.72 2.20
CA LYS A 147 -18.62 -5.14 0.91
C LYS A 147 -17.50 -5.10 -0.13
N PHE A 148 -16.22 -5.17 0.30
CA PHE A 148 -15.07 -5.20 -0.61
C PHE A 148 -14.71 -6.62 -1.09
N GLU A 149 -15.33 -7.67 -0.56
CA GLU A 149 -15.11 -9.05 -1.02
C GLU A 149 -15.44 -9.24 -2.50
N ILE A 150 -16.42 -8.47 -3.01
CA ILE A 150 -16.81 -8.49 -4.43
C ILE A 150 -15.93 -7.61 -5.31
N CYS A 151 -14.90 -6.96 -4.76
CA CYS A 151 -14.02 -6.11 -5.53
C CYS A 151 -13.22 -6.95 -6.53
N PRO A 152 -13.26 -6.65 -7.84
CA PRO A 152 -12.60 -7.47 -8.87
C PRO A 152 -11.11 -7.68 -8.62
N ILE A 153 -10.42 -6.67 -8.10
CA ILE A 153 -8.98 -6.74 -7.82
C ILE A 153 -8.68 -7.71 -6.67
N ILE A 154 -9.51 -7.70 -5.63
CA ILE A 154 -9.36 -8.57 -4.46
C ILE A 154 -9.68 -10.01 -4.85
N ILE A 155 -10.76 -10.21 -5.62
CA ILE A 155 -11.09 -11.53 -6.19
C ILE A 155 -9.90 -12.05 -7.00
N TYR A 156 -9.32 -11.21 -7.85
CA TYR A 156 -8.16 -11.59 -8.66
C TYR A 156 -6.96 -12.00 -7.81
N VAL A 157 -6.57 -11.17 -6.82
CA VAL A 157 -5.48 -11.46 -5.88
C VAL A 157 -5.72 -12.78 -5.15
N ASN A 158 -6.92 -12.99 -4.60
CA ASN A 158 -7.27 -14.21 -3.88
C ASN A 158 -7.22 -15.45 -4.79
N LEU A 159 -7.74 -15.35 -6.00
CA LEU A 159 -7.69 -16.44 -6.98
C LEU A 159 -6.26 -16.76 -7.40
N TYR A 160 -5.42 -15.74 -7.58
CA TYR A 160 -4.01 -15.91 -7.92
C TYR A 160 -3.27 -16.63 -6.78
N ILE A 161 -3.36 -16.12 -5.55
CA ILE A 161 -2.73 -16.74 -4.37
C ILE A 161 -3.20 -18.19 -4.20
N THR A 162 -4.50 -18.43 -4.33
CA THR A 162 -5.08 -19.77 -4.19
C THR A 162 -4.51 -20.73 -5.22
N ARG A 163 -4.47 -20.34 -6.49
CA ARG A 163 -4.00 -21.22 -7.58
C ARG A 163 -2.50 -21.48 -7.53
N HIS A 164 -1.72 -20.44 -7.25
CA HIS A 164 -0.26 -20.47 -7.41
C HIS A 164 0.48 -20.89 -6.14
N TYR A 165 -0.15 -20.79 -4.96
CA TYR A 165 0.50 -21.12 -3.69
C TYR A 165 -0.26 -22.18 -2.90
N ILE A 166 -1.58 -22.02 -2.69
CA ILE A 166 -2.37 -22.90 -1.80
C ILE A 166 -2.72 -24.24 -2.48
N MET A 167 -3.12 -24.22 -3.75
CA MET A 167 -3.53 -25.42 -4.49
C MET A 167 -2.36 -26.16 -5.17
N THR A 168 -1.13 -25.85 -4.77
CA THR A 168 0.07 -26.52 -5.27
C THR A 168 0.29 -27.86 -4.56
N ASP A 169 0.96 -28.80 -5.23
CA ASP A 169 1.29 -30.09 -4.62
C ASP A 169 2.26 -29.94 -3.43
N GLN A 170 3.05 -28.85 -3.39
CA GLN A 170 3.90 -28.51 -2.25
C GLN A 170 3.07 -28.16 -1.01
N TYR A 171 1.99 -27.40 -1.15
CA TYR A 171 1.13 -27.04 -0.02
C TYR A 171 0.27 -28.22 0.47
N LYS A 172 -0.16 -29.10 -0.44
CA LYS A 172 -0.89 -30.34 -0.06
C LYS A 172 -0.10 -31.20 0.92
N PHE A 173 1.23 -31.22 0.81
CA PHE A 173 2.10 -31.96 1.72
C PHE A 173 2.09 -31.43 3.17
N TYR A 174 1.89 -30.12 3.36
CA TYR A 174 1.83 -29.50 4.70
C TYR A 174 0.47 -29.67 5.41
N LEU A 175 -0.55 -30.17 4.69
CA LEU A 175 -1.89 -30.42 5.24
C LEU A 175 -2.14 -31.89 5.62
N THR A 176 -1.16 -32.77 5.36
CA THR A 176 -1.17 -34.21 5.71
C THR A 176 -0.19 -34.50 6.83
#